data_AF-A0A842J9T5-F1
#
_entry.id   AF-A0A842J9T5-F1
#
_cell.length_a   1.000
_cell.length_b   1.000
_cell.length_c   1.000
_cell.angle_alpha   90.00
_cell.angle_beta   90.00
_cell.angle_gamma   90.00
#
_symmetry.space_group_name_H-M   'P 1'
#
loop_
_entity.id
_entity.type
_entity.pdbx_description
1 polymer ?
#
loop_
_entity_poly.entity_id
_entity_poly.type
_entity_poly.pdbx_seq_one_letter_code
_entity_poly.pdbx_strand_id
1 'polypeptide(L)'
;MDAYEIALLMANQDAQNPLAMRYGTVQSLNDDGSVSVVPDGQDQAVPAVKCCRLCAGNRVVLLVNGTEWLAVSVMGGECPYEIGDVWTTFSDDSPHDRWPGTTWEQIRDRFLLASGSRGAGATGGEESHVLTQPELPLVEGSFAIRGVGDSFIDAGSNAWGAFYRTGYSSGAWIVTYLSAEGLRPGYSGFGMSFGQNQPHNNMPPYMVAHMWKRTA
;
A
#
# COMPACT_ATOMS: atom_id res chain seq x y z
N MET A 1 -17.87 15.85 34.28
CA MET A 1 -18.99 16.77 34.07
C MET A 1 -19.90 16.17 33.01
N ASP A 2 -21.17 15.94 33.29
CA ASP A 2 -22.11 15.35 32.33
C ASP A 2 -22.91 16.42 31.56
N ALA A 3 -23.72 15.99 30.59
CA ALA A 3 -24.51 16.92 29.77
C ALA A 3 -25.51 17.76 30.59
N TYR A 4 -25.93 17.28 31.76
CA TYR A 4 -26.85 17.99 32.65
C TYR A 4 -26.13 19.10 33.41
N GLU A 5 -24.93 18.84 33.92
CA GLU A 5 -24.09 19.84 34.58
C GLU A 5 -23.67 20.96 33.62
N ILE A 6 -23.37 20.62 32.36
CA ILE A 6 -23.09 21.61 31.30
C ILE A 6 -24.32 22.49 31.04
N ALA A 7 -25.51 21.90 30.94
CA ALA A 7 -26.75 22.64 30.74
C ALA A 7 -27.07 23.57 31.93
N LEU A 8 -26.77 23.14 33.16
CA LEU A 8 -26.92 23.96 34.36
C LEU A 8 -26.00 25.19 34.32
N LEU A 9 -24.74 24.99 33.90
CA LEU A 9 -23.75 26.05 33.74
C LEU A 9 -24.19 27.08 32.68
N MET A 10 -24.82 26.63 31.60
CA MET A 10 -25.36 27.50 30.55
C MET A 10 -26.67 28.22 30.95
N ALA A 11 -27.47 27.61 31.84
CA ALA A 11 -28.75 28.16 32.29
C ALA A 11 -28.61 29.16 33.45
N ASN A 12 -27.45 29.18 34.14
CA ASN A 12 -27.23 30.01 35.30
C ASN A 12 -26.96 31.48 34.90
N GLN A 13 -28.04 32.23 34.65
CA GLN A 13 -27.99 33.67 34.38
C GLN A 13 -28.04 34.47 35.69
N ASP A 14 -27.10 34.24 36.60
CA ASP A 14 -26.90 35.16 37.73
C ASP A 14 -26.49 36.53 37.16
N ALA A 15 -27.28 37.56 37.43
CA ALA A 15 -27.03 38.92 36.95
C ALA A 15 -25.70 39.49 37.47
N GLN A 16 -25.17 38.97 38.58
CA GLN A 16 -23.86 39.38 39.10
C GLN A 16 -22.68 38.64 38.46
N ASN A 17 -22.90 37.43 37.91
CA ASN A 17 -21.88 36.61 37.26
C ASN A 17 -22.42 36.05 35.94
N PRO A 18 -22.59 36.90 34.91
CA PRO A 18 -23.11 36.44 33.64
C PRO A 18 -22.13 35.46 32.98
N LEU A 19 -22.68 34.40 32.39
CA LEU A 19 -21.92 33.45 31.57
C LEU A 19 -21.16 34.22 30.48
N ALA A 20 -19.84 34.01 30.40
CA ALA A 20 -19.00 34.62 29.38
C ALA A 20 -18.33 33.56 28.50
N MET A 21 -18.22 33.85 27.20
CA MET A 21 -17.38 33.10 26.27
C MET A 21 -15.99 33.74 26.20
N ARG A 22 -14.95 32.92 26.33
CA ARG A 22 -13.55 33.35 26.18
C ARG A 22 -12.80 32.39 25.26
N TYR A 23 -11.65 32.81 24.79
CA TYR A 23 -10.72 31.95 24.06
C TYR A 23 -9.48 31.68 24.92
N GLY A 24 -8.78 30.59 24.64
CA GLY A 24 -7.52 30.28 25.32
C GLY A 24 -6.73 29.20 24.58
N THR A 25 -5.57 28.88 25.14
CA THR A 25 -4.65 27.86 24.62
C THR A 25 -4.40 26.79 25.68
N VAL A 26 -4.54 25.52 25.31
CA VAL A 26 -4.25 24.39 26.21
C VAL A 26 -2.76 24.36 26.54
N GLN A 27 -2.42 24.40 27.82
CA GLN A 27 -1.05 24.27 28.31
C GLN A 27 -0.68 22.80 28.58
N SER A 28 -1.54 22.06 29.28
CA SER A 28 -1.28 20.66 29.63
C SER A 28 -2.58 19.86 29.85
N LEU A 29 -2.48 18.55 29.72
CA LEU A 29 -3.51 17.59 30.13
C LEU A 29 -3.08 16.99 31.47
N ASN A 30 -3.97 17.00 32.46
CA ASN A 30 -3.68 16.49 33.79
C ASN A 30 -4.17 15.04 33.93
N ASP A 31 -3.55 14.26 34.83
CA ASP A 31 -3.85 12.83 35.02
C ASP A 31 -5.29 12.56 35.50
N ASP A 32 -5.92 13.57 36.12
CA ASP A 32 -7.31 13.52 36.60
C ASP A 32 -8.36 13.78 35.49
N GLY A 33 -7.92 13.99 34.25
CA GLY A 33 -8.77 14.26 33.10
C GLY A 33 -9.17 15.74 32.94
N SER A 34 -8.72 16.63 33.84
CA SER A 34 -8.82 18.07 33.66
C SER A 34 -7.76 18.58 32.68
N VAL A 35 -7.99 19.76 32.11
CA VAL A 35 -7.06 20.42 31.20
C VAL A 35 -6.67 21.78 31.74
N SER A 36 -5.37 22.10 31.74
CA SER A 36 -4.88 23.43 32.10
C SER A 36 -4.89 24.30 30.85
N VAL A 37 -5.63 25.41 30.87
CA VAL A 37 -5.77 26.32 29.72
C VAL A 37 -5.32 27.71 30.14
N VAL A 38 -4.54 28.41 29.30
CA VAL A 38 -4.23 29.83 29.50
C VAL A 38 -5.25 30.65 28.70
N PRO A 39 -6.19 31.36 29.36
CA PRO A 39 -7.13 32.23 28.66
C PRO A 39 -6.41 33.41 27.99
N ASP A 40 -6.94 33.87 26.86
CA ASP A 40 -6.38 35.02 26.16
C ASP A 40 -6.38 36.26 27.07
N GLY A 41 -5.21 36.90 27.18
CA GLY A 41 -5.00 38.06 28.05
C GLY A 41 -4.79 37.73 29.53
N GLN A 42 -4.53 36.47 29.88
CA GLN A 42 -4.11 36.04 31.21
C GLN A 42 -2.71 35.40 31.13
N ASP A 43 -1.93 35.55 32.20
CA ASP A 43 -0.58 34.98 32.30
C ASP A 43 -0.54 33.62 33.01
N GLN A 44 -1.65 33.22 33.65
CA GLN A 44 -1.75 31.99 34.43
C GLN A 44 -2.75 31.03 33.81
N ALA A 45 -2.42 29.74 33.87
CA ALA A 45 -3.33 28.68 33.46
C ALA A 45 -4.44 28.47 34.49
N VAL A 46 -5.64 28.17 33.99
CA VAL A 46 -6.82 27.80 34.78
C VAL A 46 -7.18 26.34 34.50
N PRO A 47 -7.65 25.60 35.51
CA PRO A 47 -8.18 24.26 35.31
C PRO A 47 -9.53 24.35 34.58
N ALA A 48 -9.69 23.60 33.49
CA ALA A 48 -10.93 23.51 32.73
C ALA A 48 -11.33 22.04 32.51
N VAL A 49 -12.62 21.82 32.31
CA VAL A 49 -13.16 20.48 32.02
C VAL A 49 -13.20 20.23 30.50
N LYS A 50 -12.94 18.98 30.10
CA LYS A 50 -12.75 18.52 28.72
C LYS A 50 -14.07 18.06 28.08
N CYS A 51 -14.45 18.67 26.95
CA CYS A 51 -15.59 18.21 26.12
C CYS A 51 -15.15 17.38 24.89
N CYS A 52 -13.91 17.55 24.39
CA CYS A 52 -13.42 16.95 23.13
C CYS A 52 -12.01 16.37 23.28
N ARG A 53 -11.48 15.65 22.26
CA ARG A 53 -10.06 15.24 22.22
C ARG A 53 -9.21 16.51 22.07
N LEU A 54 -8.46 16.84 23.12
CA LEU A 54 -7.62 18.03 23.25
C LEU A 54 -6.16 17.59 23.40
N CYS A 55 -5.25 18.38 22.86
CA CYS A 55 -3.81 18.27 23.03
C CYS A 55 -3.22 19.62 23.47
N ALA A 56 -2.01 19.59 24.05
CA ALA A 56 -1.29 20.82 24.40
C ALA A 56 -1.02 21.67 23.14
N GLY A 57 -1.24 22.98 23.24
CA GLY A 57 -1.14 23.93 22.13
C GLY A 57 -2.47 24.21 21.40
N ASN A 58 -3.54 23.43 21.65
CA ASN A 58 -4.82 23.68 20.99
C ASN A 58 -5.46 24.99 21.42
N ARG A 59 -6.06 25.69 20.46
CA ARG A 59 -6.97 26.81 20.72
C ARG A 59 -8.32 26.27 21.14
N VAL A 60 -8.92 26.85 22.17
CA VAL A 60 -10.23 26.41 22.68
C VAL A 60 -11.18 27.57 22.91
N VAL A 61 -12.47 27.28 22.84
CA VAL A 61 -13.53 28.15 23.34
C VAL A 61 -13.87 27.71 24.76
N LEU A 62 -13.89 28.66 25.67
CA LEU A 62 -14.15 28.49 27.09
C LEU A 62 -15.51 29.12 27.45
N LEU A 63 -16.31 28.39 28.23
CA LEU A 63 -17.40 28.96 29.01
C LEU A 63 -16.91 29.23 30.43
N VAL A 64 -17.26 30.42 30.95
CA VAL A 64 -16.82 30.91 32.26
C VAL A 64 -18.01 31.30 33.10
N ASN A 65 -18.09 30.76 34.32
CA ASN A 65 -19.05 31.16 35.34
C ASN A 65 -18.33 31.30 36.70
N GLY A 66 -18.10 32.54 37.15
CA GLY A 66 -17.33 32.80 38.37
C GLY A 66 -15.92 32.20 38.29
N THR A 67 -15.65 31.18 39.09
CA THR A 67 -14.37 30.45 39.13
C THR A 67 -14.35 29.16 38.30
N GLU A 68 -15.46 28.80 37.66
CA GLU A 68 -15.60 27.57 36.88
C GLU A 68 -15.31 27.81 35.40
N TRP A 69 -14.53 26.91 34.80
CA TRP A 69 -14.09 26.98 33.41
C TRP A 69 -14.37 25.67 32.69
N LEU A 70 -14.98 25.75 31.50
CA LEU A 70 -15.29 24.59 30.67
C LEU A 70 -14.81 24.82 29.25
N ALA A 71 -13.96 23.94 28.72
CA ALA A 71 -13.57 23.95 27.32
C ALA A 71 -14.64 23.24 26.48
N VAL A 72 -15.46 24.02 25.77
CA VAL A 72 -16.63 23.53 25.04
C VAL A 72 -16.36 23.20 23.58
N SER A 73 -15.26 23.71 23.02
CA SER A 73 -14.89 23.44 21.64
C SER A 73 -13.39 23.64 21.42
N VAL A 74 -12.82 22.83 20.51
CA VAL A 74 -11.47 23.00 19.99
C VAL A 74 -11.53 23.78 18.70
N MET A 75 -10.80 24.88 18.62
CA MET A 75 -10.67 25.71 17.44
C MET A 75 -9.51 25.17 16.60
N GLY A 76 -9.86 24.49 15.50
CA GLY A 76 -8.91 23.74 14.67
C GLY A 76 -8.82 22.30 15.16
N GLY A 77 -9.37 21.38 14.37
CA GLY A 77 -9.28 19.95 14.66
C GLY A 77 -7.85 19.51 14.41
N GLU A 78 -7.16 19.07 15.47
CA GLU A 78 -5.90 18.36 15.26
C GLU A 78 -6.11 17.21 14.28
N CYS A 79 -5.07 16.98 13.48
CA CYS A 79 -4.99 15.79 12.67
C CYS A 79 -5.27 14.54 13.51
N PRO A 80 -6.32 13.75 13.20
CA PRO A 80 -6.64 12.55 13.99
C PRO A 80 -5.60 11.43 13.81
N TYR A 81 -4.67 11.60 12.87
CA TYR A 81 -3.58 10.68 12.54
C TYR A 81 -2.31 11.11 13.27
N GLU A 82 -1.64 10.20 13.97
CA GLU A 82 -0.33 10.38 14.61
C GLU A 82 0.82 10.22 13.61
N ILE A 83 2.05 10.58 14.01
CA ILE A 83 3.24 10.34 13.17
C ILE A 83 3.38 8.83 12.95
N GLY A 84 3.45 8.43 11.69
CA GLY A 84 3.50 7.02 11.28
C GLY A 84 2.18 6.47 10.76
N ASP A 85 1.05 7.12 11.04
CA ASP A 85 -0.25 6.70 10.55
C ASP A 85 -0.41 6.92 9.04
N VAL A 86 -1.32 6.13 8.44
CA VAL A 86 -1.65 6.22 7.02
C VAL A 86 -3.07 6.73 6.83
N TRP A 87 -3.20 7.75 5.99
CA TRP A 87 -4.47 8.27 5.49
C TRP A 87 -4.70 7.84 4.04
N THR A 88 -5.91 7.38 3.73
CA THR A 88 -6.31 6.93 2.39
C THR A 88 -7.49 7.76 1.88
N THR A 89 -7.43 8.21 0.63
CA THR A 89 -8.45 9.07 0.03
C THR A 89 -8.51 8.94 -1.50
N PHE A 90 -9.65 9.29 -2.09
CA PHE A 90 -9.79 9.49 -3.54
C PHE A 90 -9.65 10.96 -3.95
N SER A 91 -9.49 11.87 -2.98
CA SER A 91 -9.27 13.29 -3.26
C SER A 91 -7.83 13.55 -3.67
N ASP A 92 -7.63 14.46 -4.63
CA ASP A 92 -6.30 14.93 -5.04
C ASP A 92 -5.67 15.92 -4.03
N ASP A 93 -6.44 16.40 -3.04
CA ASP A 93 -5.97 17.40 -2.07
C ASP A 93 -4.78 16.89 -1.23
N SER A 94 -3.89 17.81 -0.88
CA SER A 94 -2.84 17.51 0.08
C SER A 94 -3.44 17.30 1.47
N PRO A 95 -2.98 16.29 2.25
CA PRO A 95 -3.41 16.14 3.63
C PRO A 95 -3.09 17.39 4.48
N HIS A 96 -2.06 18.14 4.10
CA HIS A 96 -1.69 19.40 4.76
C HIS A 96 -2.80 20.46 4.66
N ASP A 97 -3.57 20.46 3.57
CA ASP A 97 -4.67 21.42 3.37
C ASP A 97 -5.83 21.14 4.33
N ARG A 98 -6.01 19.86 4.71
CA ARG A 98 -7.04 19.41 5.66
C ARG A 98 -6.57 19.53 7.10
N TRP A 99 -5.28 19.28 7.34
CA TRP A 99 -4.65 19.34 8.65
C TRP A 99 -3.42 20.24 8.61
N PRO A 100 -3.61 21.57 8.72
CA PRO A 100 -2.51 22.52 8.71
C PRO A 100 -1.45 22.20 9.78
N GLY A 101 -0.19 22.45 9.45
CA GLY A 101 0.94 22.20 10.37
C GLY A 101 1.43 20.75 10.43
N THR A 102 0.87 19.84 9.62
CA THR A 102 1.35 18.46 9.50
C THR A 102 2.19 18.25 8.24
N THR A 103 3.07 17.25 8.24
CA THR A 103 3.88 16.83 7.09
C THR A 103 3.58 15.39 6.73
N TRP A 104 3.50 15.11 5.43
CA TRP A 104 3.09 13.82 4.90
C TRP A 104 3.96 13.39 3.73
N GLU A 105 4.19 12.08 3.63
CA GLU A 105 4.84 11.45 2.49
C GLU A 105 3.83 10.58 1.74
N GLN A 106 3.69 10.80 0.43
CA GLN A 106 2.79 9.98 -0.39
C GLN A 106 3.38 8.58 -0.59
N ILE A 107 2.58 7.55 -0.30
CA ILE A 107 2.88 6.17 -0.64
C ILE A 107 2.42 5.95 -2.08
N ARG A 108 3.38 5.68 -2.98
CA ARG A 108 3.13 5.49 -4.42
C ARG A 108 3.47 4.08 -4.86
N ASP A 109 2.66 3.54 -5.76
CA ASP A 109 2.90 2.31 -6.52
C ASP A 109 3.18 1.07 -5.65
N ARG A 110 2.47 0.96 -4.51
CA ARG A 110 2.56 -0.20 -3.61
C ARG A 110 1.25 -0.42 -2.86
N PHE A 111 0.97 -1.69 -2.60
CA PHE A 111 -0.10 -2.10 -1.68
C PHE A 111 0.43 -2.20 -0.25
N LEU A 112 -0.44 -1.99 0.73
CA LEU A 112 -0.11 -2.25 2.12
C LEU A 112 -0.30 -3.72 2.44
N LEU A 113 0.80 -4.39 2.79
CA LEU A 113 0.79 -5.74 3.35
C LEU A 113 0.79 -5.64 4.88
N ALA A 114 -0.18 -6.26 5.54
CA ALA A 114 -0.20 -6.36 6.99
C ALA A 114 1.10 -7.02 7.49
N SER A 115 1.71 -6.42 8.52
CA SER A 115 2.95 -6.92 9.10
C SER A 115 2.79 -8.30 9.72
N GLY A 116 3.87 -9.06 9.74
CA GLY A 116 3.93 -10.42 10.29
C GLY A 116 5.35 -10.92 10.26
N SER A 117 5.66 -11.85 9.35
CA SER A 117 7.04 -12.25 9.07
C SER A 117 7.90 -11.11 8.50
N ARG A 118 7.26 -10.10 7.90
CA ARG A 118 7.87 -8.85 7.47
C ARG A 118 7.50 -7.74 8.44
N GLY A 119 8.48 -6.93 8.84
CA GLY A 119 8.28 -5.77 9.69
C GLY A 119 7.58 -4.61 8.95
N ALA A 120 6.96 -3.71 9.72
CA ALA A 120 6.37 -2.50 9.16
C ALA A 120 7.41 -1.66 8.40
N GLY A 121 7.06 -1.22 7.19
CA GLY A 121 7.96 -0.46 6.31
C GLY A 121 8.86 -1.31 5.41
N ALA A 122 8.86 -2.64 5.54
CA ALA A 122 9.51 -3.50 4.55
C ALA A 122 8.86 -3.36 3.17
N THR A 123 9.67 -3.38 2.11
CA THR A 123 9.23 -3.23 0.72
C THR A 123 9.59 -4.45 -0.12
N GLY A 124 8.87 -4.66 -1.23
CA GLY A 124 9.07 -5.76 -2.16
C GLY A 124 7.88 -5.91 -3.11
N GLY A 125 7.91 -6.97 -3.92
CA GLY A 125 6.91 -7.22 -4.97
C GLY A 125 7.39 -6.77 -6.35
N GLU A 126 6.70 -7.27 -7.37
CA GLU A 126 6.97 -7.00 -8.78
C GLU A 126 5.63 -6.93 -9.52
N GLU A 127 5.38 -5.82 -10.23
CA GLU A 127 4.16 -5.59 -11.02
C GLU A 127 4.11 -6.49 -12.27
N SER A 128 5.27 -6.78 -12.85
CA SER A 128 5.39 -7.47 -14.13
C SER A 128 6.60 -8.39 -14.11
N HIS A 129 6.41 -9.69 -14.34
CA HIS A 129 7.45 -10.69 -14.18
C HIS A 129 7.67 -11.50 -15.46
N VAL A 130 8.93 -11.74 -15.82
CA VAL A 130 9.33 -12.65 -16.91
C VAL A 130 9.81 -13.95 -16.27
N LEU A 131 9.10 -15.04 -16.53
CA LEU A 131 9.45 -16.37 -16.01
C LEU A 131 10.88 -16.75 -16.40
N THR A 132 11.63 -17.20 -15.41
CA THR A 132 12.95 -17.79 -15.54
C THR A 132 12.85 -19.30 -15.75
N GLN A 133 13.93 -19.92 -16.24
CA GLN A 133 13.96 -21.37 -16.46
C GLN A 133 13.63 -22.20 -15.20
N PRO A 134 14.10 -21.86 -13.99
CA PRO A 134 13.71 -22.56 -12.75
C PRO A 134 12.22 -22.45 -12.37
N GLU A 135 11.49 -21.46 -12.89
CA GLU A 135 10.07 -21.24 -12.59
C GLU A 135 9.15 -22.01 -13.57
N LEU A 136 9.71 -22.59 -14.63
CA LEU A 136 8.96 -23.43 -15.55
C LEU A 136 8.63 -24.78 -14.89
N PRO A 137 7.42 -25.32 -15.13
CA PRO A 137 7.11 -26.68 -14.68
C PRO A 137 8.04 -27.68 -15.38
N LEU A 138 8.38 -28.75 -14.66
CA LEU A 138 9.02 -29.90 -15.29
C LEU A 138 8.05 -30.52 -16.30
N VAL A 139 8.37 -30.44 -17.58
CA VAL A 139 7.66 -31.12 -18.66
C VAL A 139 8.55 -32.23 -19.18
N GLU A 140 8.28 -33.46 -18.75
CA GLU A 140 8.98 -34.66 -19.20
C GLU A 140 8.05 -35.62 -19.94
N GLY A 141 8.60 -36.40 -20.85
CA GLY A 141 7.86 -37.35 -21.66
C GLY A 141 8.78 -38.08 -22.64
N SER A 142 8.25 -39.12 -23.27
CA SER A 142 8.94 -39.80 -24.37
C SER A 142 8.03 -39.83 -25.59
N PHE A 143 8.61 -39.65 -26.77
CA PHE A 143 7.93 -39.91 -28.02
C PHE A 143 8.78 -40.90 -28.84
N ALA A 144 8.13 -41.91 -29.37
CA ALA A 144 8.78 -42.89 -30.23
C ALA A 144 8.65 -42.43 -31.69
N ILE A 145 9.79 -42.28 -32.36
CA ILE A 145 9.81 -42.05 -33.80
C ILE A 145 9.96 -43.42 -34.47
N ARG A 146 8.95 -43.83 -35.25
CA ARG A 146 9.06 -44.99 -36.14
C ARG A 146 9.40 -44.50 -37.55
N GLY A 147 10.62 -44.80 -38.01
CA GLY A 147 10.95 -44.68 -39.43
C GLY A 147 10.17 -45.73 -40.24
N VAL A 148 9.59 -45.32 -41.36
CA VAL A 148 8.94 -46.24 -42.31
C VAL A 148 9.74 -46.20 -43.62
N GLY A 149 10.42 -47.30 -43.95
CA GLY A 149 11.28 -47.40 -45.15
C GLY A 149 12.59 -46.58 -45.05
N ASP A 150 13.13 -46.17 -46.20
CA ASP A 150 14.36 -45.35 -46.33
C ASP A 150 14.19 -43.89 -45.85
N SER A 151 13.04 -43.56 -45.25
CA SER A 151 12.68 -42.20 -44.88
C SER A 151 12.95 -41.94 -43.40
N PHE A 152 14.01 -41.19 -43.14
CA PHE A 152 14.30 -40.61 -41.83
C PHE A 152 13.37 -39.41 -41.62
N ILE A 153 12.34 -39.55 -40.77
CA ILE A 153 11.43 -38.48 -40.30
C ILE A 153 10.86 -37.62 -41.44
N ASP A 154 9.71 -38.02 -42.00
CA ASP A 154 8.92 -37.13 -42.88
C ASP A 154 8.12 -36.14 -42.03
N ALA A 155 8.83 -35.28 -41.31
CA ALA A 155 8.23 -34.03 -40.84
C ALA A 155 8.10 -33.15 -42.08
N GLY A 156 6.89 -33.12 -42.66
CA GLY A 156 6.57 -32.28 -43.80
C GLY A 156 7.16 -30.88 -43.60
N SER A 157 7.60 -30.25 -44.69
CA SER A 157 8.40 -29.01 -44.72
C SER A 157 7.83 -27.81 -43.94
N ASN A 158 6.60 -27.94 -43.41
CA ASN A 158 5.87 -26.94 -42.64
C ASN A 158 5.40 -27.48 -41.26
N ALA A 159 6.23 -28.23 -40.54
CA ALA A 159 5.91 -28.59 -39.15
C ALA A 159 6.04 -27.34 -38.24
N TRP A 160 4.92 -26.85 -37.71
CA TRP A 160 4.83 -25.70 -36.80
C TRP A 160 4.23 -26.12 -35.45
N GLY A 161 4.84 -25.72 -34.33
CA GLY A 161 4.35 -26.04 -32.98
C GLY A 161 5.47 -26.06 -31.93
N ALA A 162 5.17 -26.60 -30.73
CA ALA A 162 6.15 -26.74 -29.63
C ALA A 162 7.36 -27.59 -30.01
N PHE A 163 7.18 -28.50 -30.98
CA PHE A 163 8.23 -29.27 -31.64
C PHE A 163 8.24 -28.90 -33.12
N TYR A 164 9.41 -28.56 -33.64
CA TYR A 164 9.58 -28.19 -35.05
C TYR A 164 10.91 -28.72 -35.59
N ARG A 165 11.04 -28.78 -36.91
CA ARG A 165 12.26 -29.26 -37.56
C ARG A 165 13.32 -28.16 -37.58
N THR A 166 14.49 -28.41 -36.99
CA THR A 166 15.65 -27.51 -37.07
C THR A 166 16.59 -27.98 -38.18
N GLY A 167 16.29 -27.54 -39.40
CA GLY A 167 17.16 -27.73 -40.56
C GLY A 167 17.33 -29.17 -41.07
N TYR A 168 17.83 -29.27 -42.29
CA TYR A 168 18.24 -30.50 -42.94
C TYR A 168 19.63 -30.25 -43.50
N SER A 169 20.65 -30.94 -43.00
CA SER A 169 21.97 -30.92 -43.61
C SER A 169 22.21 -32.24 -44.33
N SER A 170 22.19 -32.21 -45.65
CA SER A 170 22.79 -33.26 -46.47
C SER A 170 24.30 -33.01 -46.51
N GLY A 171 25.00 -33.32 -45.42
CA GLY A 171 26.44 -33.14 -45.27
C GLY A 171 27.04 -34.34 -44.55
N ALA A 172 27.95 -35.04 -45.22
CA ALA A 172 28.56 -36.27 -44.73
C ALA A 172 29.34 -36.02 -43.43
N TRP A 173 28.77 -36.44 -42.30
CA TRP A 173 29.52 -36.65 -41.07
C TRP A 173 29.18 -38.04 -40.51
N ILE A 174 30.27 -38.78 -40.28
CA ILE A 174 30.36 -40.19 -39.90
C ILE A 174 29.49 -40.53 -38.68
N VAL A 175 28.68 -41.59 -38.80
CA VAL A 175 28.53 -42.58 -37.72
C VAL A 175 28.51 -43.98 -38.31
N THR A 176 29.51 -44.75 -37.91
CA THR A 176 29.69 -46.18 -38.10
C THR A 176 28.56 -46.96 -37.42
N TYR A 177 27.56 -47.43 -38.16
CA TYR A 177 27.02 -48.78 -37.98
C TYR A 177 26.56 -49.35 -39.34
N LEU A 178 27.23 -50.44 -39.71
CA LEU A 178 26.93 -51.43 -40.77
C LEU A 178 25.42 -51.70 -40.88
N SER A 179 24.79 -52.03 -42.01
CA SER A 179 25.22 -52.58 -43.30
C SER A 179 24.05 -52.49 -44.28
N ALA A 180 24.23 -51.83 -45.43
CA ALA A 180 23.56 -52.08 -46.72
C ALA A 180 23.92 -50.91 -47.65
N GLU A 181 24.29 -51.25 -48.88
CA GLU A 181 24.77 -50.33 -49.89
C GLU A 181 23.73 -49.21 -50.20
N GLY A 182 24.17 -47.95 -50.17
CA GLY A 182 23.45 -46.84 -50.82
C GLY A 182 22.70 -45.82 -49.95
N LEU A 183 22.64 -45.97 -48.62
CA LEU A 183 21.95 -44.99 -47.77
C LEU A 183 22.81 -43.73 -47.56
N ARG A 184 22.28 -42.57 -47.98
CA ARG A 184 22.84 -41.25 -47.66
C ARG A 184 22.46 -40.90 -46.22
N PRO A 185 23.42 -40.65 -45.30
CA PRO A 185 23.08 -40.20 -43.96
C PRO A 185 22.50 -38.79 -44.03
N GLY A 186 21.18 -38.67 -43.83
CA GLY A 186 20.52 -37.40 -43.57
C GLY A 186 20.28 -37.27 -42.07
N TYR A 187 20.75 -36.18 -41.46
CA TYR A 187 20.38 -35.84 -40.08
C TYR A 187 19.26 -34.80 -40.11
N SER A 188 18.19 -35.07 -39.37
CA SER A 188 17.12 -34.10 -39.09
C SER A 188 17.27 -33.63 -37.64
N GLY A 189 17.49 -32.33 -37.44
CA GLY A 189 17.44 -31.72 -36.12
C GLY A 189 16.00 -31.54 -35.63
N PHE A 190 15.80 -31.67 -34.33
CA PHE A 190 14.55 -31.31 -33.66
C PHE A 190 14.80 -30.08 -32.79
N GLY A 191 13.97 -29.05 -32.99
CA GLY A 191 13.87 -27.90 -32.12
C GLY A 191 12.69 -28.04 -31.19
N MET A 192 12.83 -27.49 -30.00
CA MET A 192 11.73 -27.21 -29.10
C MET A 192 11.78 -25.74 -28.70
N SER A 193 10.61 -25.13 -28.54
CA SER A 193 10.49 -23.76 -28.04
C SER A 193 9.33 -23.68 -27.07
N PHE A 194 9.57 -23.12 -25.88
CA PHE A 194 8.57 -22.89 -24.85
C PHE A 194 8.53 -21.42 -24.49
N GLY A 195 7.32 -20.88 -24.34
CA GLY A 195 7.09 -19.47 -24.00
C GLY A 195 7.51 -18.49 -25.10
N GLN A 196 7.39 -17.20 -24.80
CA GLN A 196 7.80 -16.09 -25.66
C GLN A 196 8.69 -15.06 -24.94
N ASN A 197 9.15 -15.41 -23.73
CA ASN A 197 9.90 -14.52 -22.84
C ASN A 197 9.21 -13.15 -22.65
N GLN A 198 7.88 -13.14 -22.65
CA GLN A 198 7.08 -11.95 -22.44
C GLN A 198 6.73 -11.83 -20.96
N PRO A 199 6.82 -10.62 -20.38
CA PRO A 199 6.37 -10.42 -19.02
C PRO A 199 4.87 -10.63 -18.92
N HIS A 200 4.42 -11.20 -17.80
CA HIS A 200 3.01 -11.23 -17.45
C HIS A 200 2.70 -10.20 -16.36
N ASN A 201 1.51 -9.60 -16.45
CA ASN A 201 1.00 -8.70 -15.42
C ASN A 201 0.72 -9.50 -14.14
N ASN A 202 1.25 -9.04 -13.02
CA ASN A 202 1.09 -9.63 -11.70
C ASN A 202 0.17 -8.79 -10.79
N MET A 203 -0.47 -7.75 -11.35
CA MET A 203 -1.45 -6.91 -10.64
C MET A 203 -2.84 -7.57 -10.65
N PRO A 204 -3.38 -7.93 -9.47
CA PRO A 204 -4.81 -8.26 -9.35
C PRO A 204 -5.67 -7.05 -9.74
N PRO A 205 -6.95 -7.22 -10.08
CA PRO A 205 -7.86 -6.08 -10.28
C PRO A 205 -7.82 -5.10 -9.09
N TYR A 206 -7.64 -3.81 -9.37
CA TYR A 206 -7.46 -2.78 -8.35
C TYR A 206 -8.21 -1.50 -8.68
N MET A 207 -8.39 -0.66 -7.65
CA MET A 207 -8.87 0.71 -7.76
C MET A 207 -7.81 1.62 -7.12
N VAL A 208 -7.43 2.70 -7.80
CA VAL A 208 -6.37 3.60 -7.35
C VAL A 208 -6.92 4.62 -6.36
N ALA A 209 -6.29 4.70 -5.20
CA ALA A 209 -6.52 5.73 -4.20
C ALA A 209 -5.18 6.35 -3.79
N HIS A 210 -5.20 7.60 -3.32
CA HIS A 210 -4.03 8.24 -2.74
C HIS A 210 -3.86 7.77 -1.29
N MET A 211 -2.63 7.37 -0.95
CA MET A 211 -2.25 7.01 0.41
C MET A 211 -1.11 7.91 0.87
N TRP A 212 -1.20 8.41 2.09
CA TRP A 212 -0.25 9.34 2.68
C TRP A 212 0.16 8.85 4.07
N LYS A 213 1.45 8.83 4.37
CA LYS A 213 1.99 8.53 5.70
C LYS A 213 2.38 9.82 6.40
N ARG A 214 1.92 10.05 7.63
CA ARG A 214 2.32 11.24 8.40
C ARG A 214 3.76 11.10 8.86
N THR A 215 4.57 12.14 8.64
CA THR A 215 6.00 12.18 9.00
C THR A 215 6.33 13.24 10.05
N ALA A 216 5.49 14.28 10.20
CA ALA A 216 5.56 15.29 11.26
C ALA A 216 4.16 15.85 11.57
#